data_AF-A0A2I0T1D5-F1
#
_entry.id   AF-A0A2I0T1D5-F1
#
_cell.length_a   1.000
_cell.length_b   1.000
_cell.length_c   1.000
_cell.angle_alpha   90.00
_cell.angle_beta   90.00
_cell.angle_gamma   90.00
#
_symmetry.space_group_name_H-M   'P 1'
#
loop_
_entity.id
_entity.type
_entity.pdbx_description
1 polymer ?
#
loop_
_entity_poly.entity_id
_entity_poly.type
_entity_poly.pdbx_seq_one_letter_code
_entity_poly.pdbx_strand_id
1 'polypeptide(L)'
;MVQPHGAEMLQTHALEDEEAKIGEYRRLLGNLPTVNRATLKALINHLFRVQLFSGENQMNTHNLAIVFGPTLFQTDGKDYKAGRVVEDLISHYVKIFNLLFLGRSMTKR
;
A
#
# COMPACT_ATOMS: atom_id res chain seq x y z
N MET A 1 10.11 -3.20 -3.44
CA MET A 1 9.80 -4.63 -3.71
C MET A 1 10.66 -5.10 -4.85
N VAL A 2 11.25 -6.29 -4.80
CA VAL A 2 11.97 -6.89 -5.94
C VAL A 2 11.13 -8.08 -6.44
N GLN A 3 10.92 -8.14 -7.76
CA GLN A 3 9.89 -8.90 -8.49
C GLN A 3 9.95 -10.42 -8.25
N PRO A 4 8.79 -11.15 -8.23
CA PRO A 4 7.64 -11.03 -9.15
C PRO A 4 6.48 -10.13 -8.70
N HIS A 5 6.21 -10.06 -7.39
CA HIS A 5 4.99 -9.49 -6.83
C HIS A 5 4.75 -7.99 -7.12
N GLY A 6 5.83 -7.24 -7.39
CA GLY A 6 5.71 -5.82 -7.73
C GLY A 6 5.01 -5.56 -9.07
N ALA A 7 5.15 -6.46 -10.05
CA ALA A 7 4.54 -6.29 -11.37
C ALA A 7 3.02 -6.52 -11.35
N GLU A 8 2.54 -7.49 -10.57
CA GLU A 8 1.10 -7.75 -10.39
C GLU A 8 0.39 -6.56 -9.73
N MET A 9 1.01 -5.95 -8.71
CA MET A 9 0.44 -4.77 -8.05
C MET A 9 0.25 -3.58 -9.00
N LEU A 10 1.14 -3.42 -10.00
CA LEU A 10 1.00 -2.38 -11.01
C LEU A 10 -0.21 -2.57 -11.91
N GLN A 11 -0.87 -3.74 -11.90
CA GLN A 11 -2.10 -3.98 -12.67
C GLN A 11 -3.37 -3.82 -11.81
N THR A 12 -3.26 -3.99 -10.49
CA THR A 12 -4.40 -3.93 -9.55
C THR A 12 -5.14 -2.60 -9.56
N HIS A 13 -4.44 -1.48 -9.81
CA HIS A 13 -5.05 -0.14 -9.87
C HIS A 13 -6.12 0.00 -10.98
N ALA A 14 -6.14 -0.90 -11.96
CA ALA A 14 -7.11 -0.89 -13.06
C ALA A 14 -8.48 -1.47 -12.66
N LEU A 15 -8.61 -2.09 -11.48
CA LEU A 15 -9.89 -2.54 -10.96
C LEU A 15 -10.74 -1.34 -10.54
N GLU A 16 -11.95 -1.22 -11.10
CA GLU A 16 -12.89 -0.14 -10.76
C GLU A 16 -13.62 -0.40 -9.44
N ASP A 17 -13.96 -1.67 -9.18
CA ASP A 17 -14.60 -2.07 -7.93
C ASP A 17 -13.62 -1.98 -6.75
N GLU A 18 -13.97 -1.16 -5.77
CA GLU A 18 -13.08 -0.87 -4.63
C GLU A 18 -12.86 -2.11 -3.75
N GLU A 19 -13.88 -2.94 -3.53
CA GLU A 19 -13.75 -4.13 -2.68
C GLU A 19 -12.87 -5.20 -3.34
N ALA A 20 -13.05 -5.43 -4.64
CA ALA A 20 -12.20 -6.32 -5.43
C ALA A 20 -10.75 -5.81 -5.45
N LYS A 21 -10.54 -4.51 -5.62
CA LYS A 21 -9.21 -3.87 -5.56
C LYS A 21 -8.54 -4.09 -4.20
N ILE A 22 -9.25 -3.83 -3.11
CA ILE A 22 -8.75 -4.03 -1.74
C ILE A 22 -8.44 -5.52 -1.50
N GLY A 23 -9.33 -6.41 -1.95
CA GLY A 23 -9.15 -7.87 -1.86
C GLY A 23 -7.88 -8.33 -2.58
N GLU A 24 -7.65 -7.81 -3.78
CA GLU A 24 -6.47 -8.14 -4.56
C GLU A 24 -5.18 -7.59 -3.93
N TYR A 25 -5.19 -6.35 -3.42
CA TYR A 25 -4.05 -5.84 -2.66
C TYR A 25 -3.75 -6.70 -1.43
N ARG A 26 -4.76 -7.14 -0.67
CA ARG A 26 -4.57 -8.05 0.46
C ARG A 26 -3.94 -9.38 0.04
N ARG A 27 -4.40 -9.98 -1.06
CA ARG A 27 -3.84 -11.21 -1.64
C ARG A 27 -2.37 -11.04 -1.99
N LEU A 28 -2.04 -9.98 -2.74
CA LEU A 28 -0.68 -9.68 -3.19
C LEU A 28 0.26 -9.39 -2.02
N LEU A 29 -0.18 -8.59 -1.06
CA LEU A 29 0.58 -8.31 0.17
C LEU A 29 0.80 -9.58 1.00
N GLY A 30 -0.17 -10.50 1.01
CA GLY A 30 -0.07 -11.81 1.67
C GLY A 30 1.05 -12.69 1.12
N ASN A 31 1.32 -12.60 -0.18
CA ASN A 31 2.37 -13.37 -0.86
C ASN A 31 3.79 -12.81 -0.64
N LEU A 32 3.91 -11.59 -0.09
CA LEU A 32 5.22 -11.01 0.17
C LEU A 32 5.95 -11.72 1.32
N PRO A 33 7.29 -11.78 1.27
CA PRO A 33 8.10 -12.15 2.42
C PRO A 33 7.72 -11.31 3.64
N THR A 34 7.69 -11.94 4.82
CA THR A 34 7.19 -11.31 6.06
C THR A 34 7.88 -9.99 6.38
N VAL A 35 9.20 -9.90 6.16
CA VAL A 35 9.98 -8.67 6.38
C VAL A 35 9.54 -7.56 5.41
N ASN A 36 9.34 -7.89 4.14
CA ASN A 36 8.89 -6.94 3.12
C ASN A 36 7.47 -6.43 3.42
N ARG A 37 6.55 -7.33 3.80
CA ARG A 37 5.18 -6.96 4.19
C ARG A 37 5.18 -6.06 5.43
N ALA A 38 5.96 -6.39 6.46
CA ALA A 38 6.05 -5.59 7.68
C ALA A 38 6.63 -4.20 7.40
N THR A 39 7.70 -4.13 6.59
CA THR A 39 8.34 -2.87 6.19
C THR A 39 7.38 -2.01 5.38
N LEU A 40 6.71 -2.59 4.39
CA LEU A 40 5.74 -1.86 3.58
C LEU A 40 4.56 -1.37 4.43
N LYS A 41 4.02 -2.21 5.33
CA LYS A 41 2.95 -1.79 6.25
C LYS A 41 3.39 -0.60 7.11
N ALA A 42 4.59 -0.65 7.70
CA ALA A 42 5.11 0.44 8.52
C ALA A 42 5.29 1.73 7.73
N LEU A 43 5.80 1.64 6.50
CA LEU A 43 5.96 2.78 5.61
C LEU A 43 4.61 3.38 5.20
N ILE A 44 3.68 2.59 4.68
CA ILE A 44 2.37 3.09 4.25
C ILE A 44 1.59 3.68 5.43
N ASN A 45 1.70 3.09 6.63
CA ASN A 45 1.15 3.67 7.86
C ASN A 45 1.71 5.07 8.15
N HIS A 46 3.03 5.25 7.98
CA HIS A 46 3.66 6.54 8.16
C HIS A 46 3.14 7.56 7.12
N LEU A 47 3.10 7.19 5.84
CA LEU A 47 2.60 8.07 4.77
C LEU A 47 1.11 8.42 4.95
N PHE A 48 0.30 7.45 5.38
CA PHE A 48 -1.10 7.68 5.76
C PHE A 48 -1.23 8.73 6.87
N ARG A 49 -0.37 8.69 7.89
CA ARG A 49 -0.36 9.71 8.94
C ARG A 49 0.10 11.06 8.41
N VAL A 50 1.13 11.11 7.56
CA VAL A 50 1.62 12.37 6.97
C VAL A 50 0.51 13.08 6.19
N GLN A 51 -0.24 12.37 5.35
CA GLN A 51 -1.29 13.01 4.54
C GLN A 51 -2.47 13.55 5.36
N LEU A 52 -2.73 13.01 6.56
CA LEU A 52 -3.75 13.56 7.46
C LEU A 52 -3.44 15.00 7.92
N PHE A 53 -2.16 15.39 7.91
CA PHE A 53 -1.71 16.75 8.23
C PHE A 53 -1.34 17.56 6.98
N SER A 54 -1.88 17.20 5.81
CA SER A 54 -1.56 17.83 4.53
C SER A 54 -1.88 19.33 4.48
N GLY A 55 -2.82 19.82 5.28
CA GLY A 55 -3.09 21.26 5.41
C GLY A 55 -1.90 22.05 5.99
N GLU A 56 -1.05 21.41 6.79
CA GLU A 56 0.14 22.02 7.38
C GLU A 56 1.40 21.68 6.59
N ASN A 57 1.63 20.39 6.33
CA ASN A 57 2.88 19.91 5.71
C ASN A 57 2.88 19.92 4.18
N GLN A 58 1.75 20.28 3.55
CA GLN A 58 1.56 20.35 2.08
C GLN A 58 1.75 19.01 1.34
N MET A 59 1.83 17.90 2.06
CA MET A 59 2.01 16.55 1.50
C MET A 59 0.71 15.77 1.51
N ASN A 60 -0.12 15.99 0.50
CA ASN A 60 -1.29 15.14 0.23
C ASN A 60 -0.87 13.76 -0.33
N THR A 61 -1.83 12.84 -0.43
CA THR A 61 -1.60 11.47 -0.95
C THR A 61 -0.93 11.45 -2.33
N HIS A 62 -1.34 12.34 -3.24
CA HIS A 62 -0.80 12.42 -4.59
C HIS A 62 0.69 12.83 -4.59
N ASN A 63 1.04 13.88 -3.83
CA ASN A 63 2.43 14.33 -3.70
C ASN A 63 3.33 13.24 -3.11
N LEU A 64 2.82 12.51 -2.10
CA LEU A 64 3.54 11.38 -1.53
C LEU A 64 3.72 10.25 -2.56
N ALA A 65 2.70 9.95 -3.37
CA ALA A 65 2.76 8.90 -4.37
C ALA A 65 3.77 9.20 -5.50
N ILE A 66 3.90 10.46 -5.92
CA ILE A 66 4.91 10.90 -6.89
C ILE A 66 6.32 10.57 -6.37
N VAL A 67 6.60 10.86 -5.10
CA VAL A 67 7.94 10.68 -4.50
C VAL A 67 8.23 9.21 -4.20
N PHE A 68 7.26 8.50 -3.61
CA PHE A 68 7.47 7.14 -3.11
C PHE A 68 7.20 6.04 -4.14
N GLY A 69 6.37 6.30 -5.16
CA GLY A 69 6.02 5.32 -6.21
C GLY A 69 7.25 4.75 -6.93
N PRO A 70 8.08 5.57 -7.58
CA PRO A 70 9.27 5.10 -8.29
C PRO A 70 10.25 4.37 -7.38
N THR A 71 10.45 4.88 -6.17
CA THR A 71 11.37 4.30 -5.17
C THR A 71 10.92 2.92 -4.69
N LEU A 72 9.61 2.73 -4.46
CA LEU A 72 9.08 1.46 -3.96
C LEU A 72 9.03 0.34 -5.00
N PHE A 73 8.72 0.71 -6.25
CA PHE A 73 8.57 -0.23 -7.36
C PHE A 73 9.80 -0.30 -8.27
N GLN A 74 10.84 0.48 -7.98
CA GLN A 74 12.08 0.56 -8.76
C GLN A 74 11.79 0.86 -10.24
N THR A 75 10.81 1.72 -10.49
CA THR A 75 10.46 2.17 -11.85
C THR A 75 11.25 3.44 -12.19
N ASP A 76 11.43 3.70 -13.48
CA ASP A 76 12.13 4.89 -13.98
C ASP A 76 11.29 6.19 -13.88
N GLY A 77 10.13 6.14 -13.22
CA GLY A 77 9.23 7.27 -13.00
C GLY A 77 8.49 7.75 -14.25
N LYS A 78 8.68 7.11 -15.42
CA LYS A 78 8.02 7.52 -16.67
C LYS A 78 6.54 7.14 -16.73
N ASP A 79 6.15 6.11 -15.99
CA ASP A 79 4.76 5.65 -15.88
C ASP A 79 4.23 5.87 -14.45
N TYR A 80 3.08 6.54 -14.34
CA TYR A 80 2.44 6.86 -13.07
C TYR A 80 1.76 5.66 -12.40
N LYS A 81 1.78 4.45 -13.01
CA LYS A 81 1.25 3.22 -12.39
C LYS A 81 1.77 2.97 -10.98
N ALA A 82 3.06 3.18 -10.73
CA ALA A 82 3.65 2.99 -9.40
C ALA A 82 3.09 3.99 -8.39
N GLY A 83 2.86 5.24 -8.82
CA GLY A 83 2.18 6.27 -8.03
C GLY A 83 0.76 5.84 -7.67
N ARG A 84 -0.04 5.39 -8.66
CA ARG A 84 -1.42 4.92 -8.45
C ARG A 84 -1.52 3.83 -7.39
N VAL A 85 -0.59 2.88 -7.40
CA VAL A 85 -0.55 1.84 -6.35
C VAL A 85 -0.28 2.44 -4.97
N VAL A 86 0.65 3.38 -4.86
CA VAL A 86 0.93 4.06 -3.59
C VAL A 86 -0.27 4.90 -3.12
N GLU A 87 -0.96 5.60 -4.03
CA GLU A 87 -2.19 6.33 -3.73
C GLU A 87 -3.26 5.39 -3.16
N ASP A 88 -3.48 4.25 -3.81
CA ASP A 88 -4.46 3.25 -3.36
C ASP A 88 -4.09 2.71 -1.98
N LEU A 89 -2.82 2.35 -1.76
CA LEU A 89 -2.33 1.81 -0.49
C LEU A 89 -2.48 2.80 0.67
N ILE A 90 -2.23 4.10 0.42
CA ILE A 90 -2.39 5.15 1.42
C ILE A 90 -3.87 5.42 1.69
N SER A 91 -4.67 5.64 0.64
CA SER A 91 -6.08 6.01 0.75
C SER A 91 -6.92 4.93 1.40
N HIS A 92 -6.59 3.66 1.14
CA HIS A 92 -7.27 2.50 1.69
C HIS A 92 -6.45 1.82 2.80
N TYR A 93 -5.48 2.50 3.40
CA TYR A 93 -4.57 1.92 4.39
C TYR A 93 -5.33 1.15 5.49
N VAL A 94 -6.38 1.76 6.05
CA VAL A 94 -7.24 1.13 7.05
C VAL A 94 -7.87 -0.15 6.51
N LYS A 95 -8.49 -0.15 5.34
CA LYS A 95 -9.14 -1.36 4.81
C LYS A 95 -8.11 -2.43 4.42
N ILE A 96 -6.99 -2.05 3.83
CA ILE A 96 -5.95 -2.99 3.36
C ILE A 96 -5.17 -3.60 4.54
N PHE A 97 -4.81 -2.80 5.55
CA PHE A 97 -3.89 -3.17 6.62
C PHE A 97 -4.50 -3.26 8.04
N ASN A 98 -5.72 -2.75 8.32
CA ASN A 98 -6.40 -3.02 9.61
C ASN A 98 -6.96 -4.45 9.61
N LEU A 99 -6.69 -5.29 10.62
CA LEU A 99 -6.69 -5.11 12.10
C LEU A 99 -8.08 -4.99 12.76
N LEU A 100 -9.14 -5.38 12.03
CA LEU A 100 -10.36 -5.94 12.62
C LEU A 100 -10.50 -7.34 12.01
N PHE A 101 -10.73 -8.37 12.84
CA PHE A 101 -10.67 -9.82 12.55
C PHE A 101 -9.32 -10.54 12.63
N LEU A 102 -8.35 -10.07 13.43
CA LEU A 102 -7.62 -11.07 14.21
C LEU A 102 -8.48 -11.41 15.42
N GLY A 103 -9.40 -12.36 15.19
CA GLY A 103 -9.62 -13.41 16.17
C GLY A 103 -8.29 -14.12 16.43
N ARG A 104 -7.37 -13.45 17.13
CA ARG A 104 -6.42 -14.15 17.99
C ARG A 104 -7.28 -14.75 19.06
N SER A 105 -7.78 -15.95 18.79
CA SER A 105 -7.98 -16.90 19.87
C SER A 105 -6.60 -17.01 20.53
N MET A 106 -6.44 -16.26 21.60
CA MET A 106 -5.41 -16.52 22.58
C MET A 106 -5.83 -17.83 23.25
N THR A 107 -5.50 -18.96 22.65
CA THR A 107 -5.35 -20.18 23.43
C THR A 107 -4.03 -20.03 24.20
N LYS A 108 -4.16 -19.43 25.39
CA LYS A 108 -3.21 -19.59 26.49
C LYS A 108 -3.22 -21.07 26.90
N ARG A 109 -2.00 -21.61 27.08
CA ARG A 109 -1.62 -22.75 27.93
C ARG A 109 -2.41 -24.04 27.81
#